data_AF-A0A9Q0V351-F1
#
_entry.id   AF-A0A9Q0V351-F1
#
_cell.length_a   1.000
_cell.length_b   1.000
_cell.length_c   1.000
_cell.angle_alpha   90.00
_cell.angle_beta   90.00
_cell.angle_gamma   90.00
#
_symmetry.space_group_name_H-M   'P 1'
#
loop_
_entity.id
_entity.type
_entity.pdbx_description
1 polymer ?
#
loop_
_entity_poly.entity_id
_entity_poly.type
_entity_poly.pdbx_seq_one_letter_code
_entity_poly.pdbx_strand_id
1 'polypeptide(L)'
;MGHMATGFDKRKGKTDVLKNARLADICALLAISEIRNQIRMHTDEFADVDPTQSKRMLVLSLGTGEAKYEEKYNAPTAASWSMINWVYNSGKTPLIDMFSNAISDMVDYHISTLFQSMDSKEYYLRIQDDKLNGDAASVDIATTQNLQRLKEIGAELLKKKESRVNLNTGKYEEIEGGRTNEEALARFATLLSKERENRQTK
;
A
#
# COMPACT_ATOMS: atom_id res chain seq x y z
N MET A 1 13.50 3.70 52.93
CA MET A 1 14.50 2.79 52.33
C MET A 1 13.85 2.21 51.08
N GLY A 2 14.00 2.76 49.88
CA GLY A 2 15.17 3.38 49.29
C GLY A 2 15.94 2.33 48.50
N HIS A 3 15.51 2.06 47.26
CA HIS A 3 16.37 2.00 46.07
C HIS A 3 15.54 1.66 44.83
N MET A 4 15.08 2.73 44.18
CA MET A 4 14.73 2.79 42.78
C MET A 4 16.07 2.84 42.02
N ALA A 5 16.42 1.80 41.28
CA ALA A 5 17.61 1.79 40.42
C ALA A 5 17.16 1.98 38.97
N THR A 6 17.11 3.23 38.54
CA THR A 6 17.10 3.64 37.14
C THR A 6 18.47 3.34 36.53
N GLY A 7 18.55 2.28 35.73
CA GLY A 7 19.70 2.01 34.86
C GLY A 7 19.34 2.28 33.41
N PHE A 8 19.64 3.49 32.93
CA PHE A 8 19.63 3.79 31.49
C PHE A 8 20.87 3.14 30.87
N ASP A 9 20.70 1.95 30.27
CA ASP A 9 21.75 1.35 29.44
C ASP A 9 21.70 1.97 28.04
N LYS A 10 22.69 2.81 27.74
CA LYS A 10 22.92 3.49 26.45
C LYS A 10 23.54 2.60 25.37
N ARG A 11 23.43 1.26 25.45
CA ARG A 11 24.02 0.36 24.44
C ARG A 11 23.13 -0.83 24.10
N LYS A 12 22.18 -0.59 23.20
CA LYS A 12 21.72 -1.44 22.09
C LYS A 12 20.43 -0.80 21.58
N GLY A 13 20.43 -0.30 20.35
CA GLY A 13 19.20 0.12 19.67
C GLY A 13 18.29 -1.09 19.49
N LYS A 14 17.52 -1.44 20.52
CA LYS A 14 16.39 -2.35 20.41
C LYS A 14 15.23 -1.51 19.92
N THR A 15 14.97 -1.60 18.63
CA THR A 15 13.75 -1.09 18.03
C THR A 15 12.68 -2.16 18.24
N ASP A 16 11.73 -1.89 19.12
CA ASP A 16 10.50 -2.70 19.22
C ASP A 16 9.61 -2.32 18.03
N VAL A 17 9.70 -3.09 16.95
CA VAL A 17 8.92 -2.85 15.73
C VAL A 17 7.64 -3.67 15.79
N LEU A 18 6.51 -2.99 15.99
CA LEU A 18 5.19 -3.54 15.68
C LEU A 18 5.08 -3.68 14.16
N LYS A 19 5.22 -4.90 13.64
CA LYS A 19 5.02 -5.21 12.22
C LYS A 19 3.54 -5.41 11.98
N ASN A 20 2.88 -4.43 11.37
CA ASN A 20 1.56 -4.61 10.78
C ASN A 20 1.71 -4.54 9.26
N ALA A 21 1.36 -5.62 8.56
CA ALA A 21 1.49 -5.72 7.10
C ALA A 21 0.72 -4.60 6.37
N ARG A 22 -0.36 -4.07 6.96
CA ARG A 22 -1.15 -2.96 6.40
C ARG A 22 -0.51 -1.58 6.58
N LEU A 23 0.60 -1.46 7.33
CA LEU A 23 1.42 -0.23 7.34
C LEU A 23 2.31 -0.14 6.09
N ALA A 24 2.36 -1.18 5.24
CA ALA A 24 3.12 -1.15 4.00
C ALA A 24 2.66 -0.03 3.04
N ASP A 25 1.38 0.34 3.06
CA ASP A 25 0.90 1.44 2.22
C ASP A 25 1.49 2.78 2.71
N ILE A 26 1.60 3.02 4.03
CA ILE A 26 2.34 4.18 4.56
C ILE A 26 3.78 4.20 4.02
N CYS A 27 4.42 3.04 3.90
CA CYS A 27 5.79 2.96 3.36
C CYS A 27 5.87 3.46 1.91
N ALA A 28 4.85 3.25 1.07
CA ALA A 28 4.84 3.75 -0.30
C ALA A 28 4.80 5.28 -0.35
N LEU A 29 3.94 5.91 0.46
CA LEU A 29 3.85 7.37 0.52
C LEU A 29 5.11 7.99 1.13
N LEU A 30 5.68 7.37 2.17
CA LEU A 30 6.94 7.80 2.77
C LEU A 30 8.11 7.69 1.78
N ALA A 31 8.19 6.60 1.02
CA ALA A 31 9.22 6.43 -0.01
C ALA A 31 9.13 7.53 -1.07
N ILE A 32 7.92 7.83 -1.56
CA ILE A 32 7.68 8.93 -2.49
C ILE A 32 8.10 10.27 -1.88
N SER A 33 7.70 10.54 -0.64
CA SER A 33 8.03 11.79 0.05
C SER A 33 9.55 11.96 0.21
N GLU A 34 10.25 10.90 0.59
CA GLU A 34 11.70 10.93 0.78
C GLU A 34 12.45 11.14 -0.53
N ILE A 35 12.07 10.42 -1.60
CA ILE A 35 12.65 10.63 -2.94
C ILE A 35 12.45 12.08 -3.38
N ARG A 36 11.25 12.65 -3.21
CA ARG A 36 11.00 14.06 -3.55
C ARG A 36 11.81 15.01 -2.69
N ASN A 37 12.02 14.68 -1.41
CA ASN A 37 12.85 15.47 -0.53
C ASN A 37 14.31 15.47 -1.00
N GLN A 38 14.86 14.32 -1.39
CA GLN A 38 16.23 14.20 -1.91
C GLN A 38 16.41 14.93 -3.24
N ILE A 39 15.44 14.83 -4.15
CA ILE A 39 15.42 15.62 -5.40
C ILE A 39 15.42 17.12 -5.09
N ARG A 40 14.57 17.57 -4.16
CA ARG A 40 14.50 18.99 -3.76
C ARG A 40 15.82 19.48 -3.13
N MET A 41 16.51 18.61 -2.39
CA MET A 41 17.80 18.94 -1.77
C MET A 41 18.97 18.83 -2.75
N HIS A 42 18.74 18.42 -4.02
CA HIS A 42 19.79 18.21 -5.03
C HIS A 42 20.95 17.35 -4.51
N THR A 43 20.65 16.23 -3.84
CA THR A 43 21.71 15.29 -3.45
C THR A 43 22.43 14.75 -4.69
N ASP A 44 23.68 14.30 -4.57
CA ASP A 44 24.51 13.87 -5.71
C ASP A 44 23.83 12.84 -6.62
N GLU A 45 23.00 11.97 -6.06
CA GLU A 45 22.22 10.96 -6.80
C GLU A 45 21.09 11.58 -7.67
N PHE A 46 20.58 12.75 -7.30
CA PHE A 46 19.47 13.45 -7.94
C PHE A 46 19.81 14.86 -8.44
N ALA A 47 21.10 15.21 -8.54
CA ALA A 47 21.55 16.55 -8.92
C ALA A 47 20.98 17.02 -10.27
N ASP A 48 20.83 16.09 -11.23
CA ASP A 48 20.28 16.34 -12.58
C ASP A 48 18.74 16.26 -12.67
N VAL A 49 18.06 16.06 -11.54
CA VAL A 49 16.61 15.87 -11.50
C VAL A 49 15.92 17.20 -11.18
N ASP A 50 15.10 17.66 -12.13
CA ASP A 50 14.26 18.84 -11.93
C ASP A 50 13.17 18.55 -10.87
N PRO A 51 13.16 19.27 -9.72
CA PRO A 51 12.20 19.05 -8.65
C PRO A 51 10.74 19.32 -9.03
N THR A 52 10.52 20.05 -10.12
CA THR A 52 9.19 20.42 -10.60
C THR A 52 8.56 19.37 -11.53
N GLN A 53 9.36 18.39 -12.01
CA GLN A 53 8.87 17.38 -12.95
C GLN A 53 8.42 16.09 -12.27
N SER A 54 7.10 15.98 -12.14
CA SER A 54 6.37 14.77 -11.74
C SER A 54 6.61 13.54 -12.62
N LYS A 55 6.94 13.75 -13.89
CA LYS A 55 7.02 12.72 -14.94
C LYS A 55 8.22 11.78 -14.81
N ARG A 56 9.08 11.99 -13.81
CA ARG A 56 10.34 11.23 -13.61
C ARG A 56 10.24 10.12 -12.57
N MET A 57 9.08 9.93 -11.92
CA MET A 57 8.90 8.91 -10.90
C MET A 57 8.00 7.79 -11.41
N LEU A 58 8.55 6.58 -11.50
CA LEU A 58 7.82 5.37 -11.84
C LEU A 58 7.49 4.60 -10.56
N VAL A 59 6.21 4.43 -10.24
CA VAL A 59 5.76 3.79 -8.99
C VAL A 59 4.89 2.59 -9.30
N LEU A 60 5.37 1.42 -8.89
CA LEU A 60 4.58 0.19 -8.85
C LEU A 60 4.23 -0.08 -7.38
N SER A 61 2.94 -0.15 -7.09
CA SER A 61 2.42 -0.51 -5.77
C SER A 61 1.62 -1.80 -5.88
N LEU A 62 1.98 -2.79 -5.05
CA LEU A 62 1.34 -4.11 -5.04
C LEU A 62 0.70 -4.31 -3.67
N GLY A 63 -0.62 -4.44 -3.66
CA GLY A 63 -1.34 -4.79 -2.45
C GLY A 63 -1.49 -6.30 -2.30
N THR A 64 -1.78 -6.74 -1.08
CA THR A 64 -1.99 -8.16 -0.75
C THR A 64 -3.45 -8.59 -0.88
N GLY A 65 -4.27 -7.73 -1.49
CA GLY A 65 -5.71 -7.84 -1.55
C GLY A 65 -6.41 -7.45 -0.25
N GLU A 66 -7.68 -7.14 -0.40
CA GLU A 66 -8.62 -6.77 0.63
C GLU A 66 -9.80 -7.74 0.60
N ALA A 67 -10.33 -8.01 1.79
CA ALA A 67 -11.60 -8.71 1.91
C ALA A 67 -12.64 -7.94 1.09
N LYS A 68 -13.43 -8.67 0.29
CA LYS A 68 -14.66 -8.17 -0.31
C LYS A 68 -15.36 -7.33 0.73
N TYR A 69 -15.78 -6.11 0.36
CA TYR A 69 -16.49 -5.16 1.22
C TYR A 69 -17.60 -5.88 2.01
N GLU A 70 -17.22 -6.44 3.15
CA GLU A 70 -18.07 -7.00 4.16
C GLU A 70 -18.11 -5.91 5.20
N GLU A 71 -19.31 -5.46 5.58
CA GLU A 71 -19.48 -4.58 6.72
C GLU A 71 -19.00 -5.33 7.97
N LYS A 72 -17.68 -5.28 8.23
CA LYS A 72 -17.04 -6.05 9.30
C LYS A 72 -17.63 -5.67 10.66
N TYR A 73 -18.07 -4.42 10.79
CA TYR A 73 -18.63 -3.82 11.98
C TYR A 73 -19.81 -2.93 11.61
N ASN A 74 -20.92 -3.02 12.34
CA ASN A 74 -22.08 -2.15 12.16
C ASN A 74 -22.15 -1.11 13.29
N ALA A 75 -22.58 0.11 12.96
CA ALA A 75 -22.61 1.23 13.91
C ALA A 75 -23.49 0.98 15.15
N PRO A 76 -24.71 0.38 15.04
CA PRO A 76 -25.52 0.08 16.22
C PRO A 76 -24.84 -0.88 17.20
N THR A 77 -24.13 -1.89 16.69
CA THR A 77 -23.39 -2.85 17.52
C THR A 77 -22.17 -2.20 18.15
N ALA A 78 -21.41 -1.40 17.38
CA ALA A 78 -20.26 -0.66 17.89
C ALA A 78 -20.62 0.36 18.98
N ALA A 79 -21.82 0.95 18.92
CA ALA A 79 -22.31 1.86 19.94
C ALA A 79 -22.46 1.22 21.34
N SER A 80 -22.61 -0.11 21.39
CA SER A 80 -22.70 -0.88 22.63
C SER A 80 -21.35 -1.41 23.14
N TRP A 81 -20.25 -1.14 22.44
CA TRP A 81 -18.94 -1.69 22.78
C TRP A 81 -18.30 -1.04 24.00
N SER A 82 -17.77 -1.87 24.89
CA SER A 82 -16.83 -1.45 25.92
C SER A 82 -15.42 -1.24 25.35
N MET A 83 -14.51 -0.63 26.12
CA MET A 83 -13.10 -0.45 25.71
C MET A 83 -12.42 -1.76 25.30
N ILE A 84 -12.75 -2.88 25.95
CA ILE A 84 -12.19 -4.20 25.61
C ILE A 84 -12.66 -4.62 24.22
N ASN A 85 -13.95 -4.44 23.90
CA ASN A 85 -14.50 -4.79 22.59
C ASN A 85 -13.92 -3.93 21.47
N TRP A 86 -13.55 -2.67 21.74
CA TRP A 86 -12.84 -1.84 20.77
C TRP A 86 -11.43 -2.37 20.46
N VAL A 87 -10.75 -2.95 21.45
CA VAL A 87 -9.40 -3.52 21.29
C VAL A 87 -9.44 -4.94 20.71
N TYR A 88 -10.37 -5.77 21.17
CA TYR A 88 -10.50 -7.16 20.80
C TYR A 88 -11.98 -7.59 20.83
N ASN A 89 -12.49 -8.07 19.70
CA ASN A 89 -13.86 -8.57 19.58
C ASN A 89 -13.88 -9.82 18.72
N SER A 90 -14.28 -10.95 19.31
CA SER A 90 -14.47 -12.24 18.61
C SER A 90 -13.31 -12.63 17.68
N GLY A 91 -12.06 -12.57 18.17
CA GLY A 91 -10.88 -12.94 17.38
C GLY A 91 -10.34 -11.85 16.46
N LYS A 92 -11.00 -10.68 16.40
CA LYS A 92 -10.58 -9.52 15.59
C LYS A 92 -10.12 -8.36 16.48
N THR A 93 -9.46 -7.38 15.89
CA THR A 93 -8.96 -6.17 16.57
C THR A 93 -9.58 -4.91 15.93
N PRO A 94 -10.83 -4.56 16.29
CA PRO A 94 -11.63 -3.60 15.51
C PRO A 94 -10.97 -2.24 15.30
N LEU A 95 -10.38 -1.67 16.35
CA LEU A 95 -9.70 -0.38 16.25
C LEU A 95 -8.50 -0.46 15.30
N ILE A 96 -7.67 -1.50 15.41
CA ILE A 96 -6.51 -1.69 14.53
C ILE A 96 -6.96 -1.90 13.08
N ASP A 97 -8.00 -2.72 12.86
CA ASP A 97 -8.57 -2.96 11.53
C ASP A 97 -9.07 -1.67 10.89
N MET A 98 -9.89 -0.89 11.60
CA MET A 98 -10.46 0.36 11.09
C MET A 98 -9.36 1.37 10.75
N PHE A 99 -8.40 1.60 11.66
CA PHE A 99 -7.29 2.51 11.42
C PHE A 99 -6.42 2.04 10.25
N SER A 100 -6.08 0.75 10.19
CA SER A 100 -5.24 0.23 9.11
C SER A 100 -5.90 0.37 7.74
N ASN A 101 -7.20 0.07 7.65
CA ASN A 101 -7.96 0.21 6.40
C ASN A 101 -8.08 1.69 5.99
N ALA A 102 -8.43 2.57 6.92
CA ALA A 102 -8.53 4.00 6.65
C ALA A 102 -7.19 4.61 6.19
N ILE A 103 -6.08 4.11 6.74
CA ILE A 103 -4.73 4.50 6.33
C ILE A 103 -4.45 4.05 4.89
N SER A 104 -4.75 2.79 4.54
CA SER A 104 -4.58 2.27 3.17
C SER A 104 -5.35 3.14 2.17
N ASP A 105 -6.64 3.37 2.44
CA ASP A 105 -7.50 4.20 1.58
C ASP A 105 -6.95 5.63 1.43
N MET A 106 -6.51 6.25 2.53
CA MET A 106 -5.96 7.60 2.51
C MET A 106 -4.67 7.68 1.70
N VAL A 107 -3.77 6.70 1.84
CA VAL A 107 -2.51 6.67 1.09
C VAL A 107 -2.79 6.46 -0.40
N ASP A 108 -3.63 5.50 -0.76
CA ASP A 108 -3.96 5.20 -2.14
C ASP A 108 -4.65 6.41 -2.81
N TYR A 109 -5.53 7.10 -2.09
CA TYR A 109 -6.12 8.38 -2.53
C TYR A 109 -5.06 9.47 -2.71
N HIS A 110 -4.13 9.63 -1.75
CA HIS A 110 -3.11 10.68 -1.80
C HIS A 110 -2.14 10.48 -2.96
N ILE A 111 -1.63 9.25 -3.14
CA ILE A 111 -0.74 8.90 -4.26
C ILE A 111 -1.50 9.06 -5.59
N SER A 112 -2.75 8.59 -5.67
CA SER A 112 -3.56 8.76 -6.88
C SER A 112 -3.79 10.23 -7.22
N THR A 113 -4.13 11.07 -6.24
CA THR A 113 -4.30 12.52 -6.42
C THR A 113 -3.01 13.16 -6.91
N LEU A 114 -1.88 12.75 -6.34
CA LEU A 114 -0.57 13.24 -6.71
C LEU A 114 -0.29 12.99 -8.19
N PHE A 115 -0.40 11.74 -8.65
CA PHE A 115 -0.11 11.41 -10.05
C PHE A 115 -1.18 11.92 -11.04
N GLN A 116 -2.44 12.01 -10.63
CA GLN A 116 -3.52 12.52 -11.49
C GLN A 116 -3.45 14.03 -11.69
N SER A 117 -3.16 14.80 -10.63
CA SER A 117 -3.06 16.27 -10.70
C SER A 117 -1.89 16.75 -11.56
N MET A 118 -0.83 15.95 -11.66
CA MET A 118 0.37 16.29 -12.43
C MET A 118 0.38 15.69 -13.85
N ASP A 119 -0.76 15.20 -14.34
CA ASP A 119 -0.93 14.52 -15.63
C ASP A 119 0.07 13.37 -15.86
N SER A 120 0.36 12.64 -14.78
CA SER A 120 1.37 11.58 -14.70
C SER A 120 0.76 10.23 -14.35
N LYS A 121 -0.55 10.07 -14.60
CA LYS A 121 -1.37 8.90 -14.21
C LYS A 121 -0.79 7.57 -14.71
N GLU A 122 -0.11 7.58 -15.86
CA GLU A 122 0.50 6.39 -16.46
C GLU A 122 1.81 5.92 -15.81
N TYR A 123 2.35 6.70 -14.87
CA TYR A 123 3.59 6.39 -14.14
C TYR A 123 3.34 5.83 -12.74
N TYR A 124 2.07 5.71 -12.33
CA TYR A 124 1.66 5.01 -11.12
C TYR A 124 0.74 3.83 -11.48
N LEU A 125 1.19 2.62 -11.14
CA LEU A 125 0.44 1.39 -11.30
C LEU A 125 0.21 0.78 -9.91
N ARG A 126 -1.05 0.69 -9.49
CA ARG A 126 -1.46 -0.10 -8.32
C ARG A 126 -2.14 -1.38 -8.81
N ILE A 127 -1.74 -2.51 -8.25
CA ILE A 127 -2.43 -3.79 -8.44
C ILE A 127 -2.91 -4.26 -7.08
N GLN A 128 -4.23 -4.38 -6.94
CA GLN A 128 -4.92 -4.74 -5.71
C GLN A 128 -6.17 -5.56 -6.07
N ASP A 129 -6.48 -6.60 -5.29
CA ASP A 129 -7.74 -7.32 -5.37
C ASP A 129 -8.65 -6.90 -4.21
N ASP A 130 -9.86 -6.43 -4.49
CA ASP A 130 -10.82 -5.92 -3.50
C ASP A 130 -11.93 -6.92 -3.18
N LYS A 131 -11.77 -8.20 -3.57
CA LYS A 131 -12.84 -9.20 -3.60
C LYS A 131 -12.44 -10.53 -2.94
N LEU A 132 -11.40 -10.52 -2.11
CA LEU A 132 -11.00 -11.71 -1.35
C LEU A 132 -12.14 -12.18 -0.45
N ASN A 133 -12.31 -13.49 -0.30
CA ASN A 133 -13.36 -14.07 0.53
C ASN A 133 -12.88 -15.35 1.21
N GLY A 134 -13.59 -15.75 2.27
CA GLY A 134 -13.25 -16.92 3.07
C GLY A 134 -11.82 -16.87 3.60
N ASP A 135 -11.11 -18.00 3.56
CA ASP A 135 -9.75 -18.13 4.05
C ASP A 135 -8.75 -17.21 3.33
N ALA A 136 -9.01 -16.88 2.06
CA ALA A 136 -8.13 -16.01 1.28
C ALA A 136 -8.15 -14.56 1.77
N ALA A 137 -9.20 -14.14 2.48
CA ALA A 137 -9.29 -12.82 3.11
C ALA A 137 -8.60 -12.76 4.49
N SER A 138 -8.14 -13.90 5.03
CA SER A 138 -7.46 -13.95 6.32
C SER A 138 -5.95 -13.80 6.17
N VAL A 139 -5.34 -13.10 7.13
CA VAL A 139 -3.90 -12.81 7.14
C VAL A 139 -3.05 -13.92 7.77
N ASP A 140 -3.68 -14.86 8.48
CA ASP A 140 -3.03 -15.87 9.33
C ASP A 140 -3.31 -17.33 8.91
N ILE A 141 -4.09 -17.56 7.84
CA ILE A 141 -4.42 -18.90 7.35
C ILE A 141 -3.42 -19.33 6.28
N ALA A 142 -2.36 -20.02 6.68
CA ALA A 142 -1.28 -20.49 5.80
C ALA A 142 -1.40 -21.98 5.41
N THR A 143 -2.62 -22.49 5.15
CA THR A 143 -2.81 -23.87 4.67
C THR A 143 -2.37 -23.99 3.21
N THR A 144 -1.91 -25.18 2.80
CA THR A 144 -1.50 -25.44 1.40
C THR A 144 -2.63 -25.11 0.41
N GLN A 145 -3.86 -25.44 0.78
CA GLN A 145 -5.04 -25.14 -0.03
C GLN A 145 -5.24 -23.62 -0.17
N ASN A 146 -5.13 -22.85 0.92
CA ASN A 146 -5.31 -21.40 0.86
C ASN A 146 -4.18 -20.72 0.06
N LEU A 147 -2.94 -21.15 0.23
CA LEU A 147 -1.80 -20.62 -0.54
C LEU A 147 -1.94 -20.90 -2.04
N GLN A 148 -2.40 -22.10 -2.41
CA GLN A 148 -2.67 -22.43 -3.81
C GLN A 148 -3.82 -21.57 -4.36
N ARG A 149 -4.87 -21.33 -3.57
CA ARG A 149 -5.97 -20.44 -3.96
C ARG A 149 -5.49 -18.99 -4.13
N LEU A 150 -4.65 -18.47 -3.24
CA LEU A 150 -4.07 -17.12 -3.37
C LEU A 150 -3.21 -16.98 -4.63
N LYS A 151 -2.48 -18.02 -5.02
CA LYS A 151 -1.73 -18.06 -6.28
C LYS A 151 -2.65 -17.98 -7.50
N GLU A 152 -3.77 -18.70 -7.48
CA GLU A 152 -4.78 -18.64 -8.53
C GLU A 152 -5.43 -17.26 -8.63
N ILE A 153 -5.79 -16.66 -7.49
CA ILE A 153 -6.32 -15.29 -7.43
C ILE A 153 -5.32 -14.30 -8.04
N GLY A 154 -4.03 -14.43 -7.74
CA GLY A 154 -2.99 -13.59 -8.37
C GLY A 154 -2.92 -13.77 -9.89
N ALA A 155 -3.05 -15.00 -10.40
CA ALA A 155 -3.08 -15.27 -11.84
C ALA A 155 -4.35 -14.73 -12.52
N GLU A 156 -5.50 -14.83 -11.84
CA GLU A 156 -6.76 -14.23 -12.29
C GLU A 156 -6.67 -12.69 -12.32
N LEU A 157 -6.03 -12.09 -11.30
CA LEU A 157 -5.85 -10.64 -11.17
C LEU A 157 -5.04 -10.05 -12.33
N LEU A 158 -4.06 -10.79 -12.86
CA LEU A 158 -3.30 -10.39 -14.05
C LEU A 158 -4.21 -10.18 -15.29
N LYS A 159 -5.30 -10.94 -15.39
CA LYS A 159 -6.24 -10.87 -16.51
C LYS A 159 -7.33 -9.82 -16.34
N LYS A 160 -7.52 -9.30 -15.12
CA LYS A 160 -8.44 -8.18 -14.86
C LYS A 160 -7.90 -6.88 -15.45
N LYS A 161 -8.80 -5.93 -15.71
CA LYS A 161 -8.41 -4.59 -16.14
C LYS A 161 -7.69 -3.86 -15.02
N GLU A 162 -6.77 -2.98 -15.41
CA GLU A 162 -6.17 -2.02 -14.50
C GLU A 162 -7.26 -1.11 -13.91
N SER A 163 -7.11 -0.81 -12.63
CA SER A 163 -8.03 0.04 -11.89
C SER A 163 -7.31 1.25 -11.32
N ARG A 164 -8.06 2.31 -11.03
CA ARG A 164 -7.53 3.52 -10.40
C ARG A 164 -8.55 4.07 -9.42
N VAL A 165 -8.06 4.73 -8.37
CA VAL A 165 -8.93 5.48 -7.46
C VAL A 165 -9.63 6.60 -8.24
N ASN A 166 -10.95 6.56 -8.23
CA ASN A 166 -11.79 7.67 -8.64
C ASN A 166 -11.79 8.71 -7.51
N LEU A 167 -11.27 9.91 -7.80
CA LEU A 167 -11.08 10.95 -6.77
C LEU A 167 -12.40 11.52 -6.22
N ASN A 168 -13.53 11.30 -6.89
CA ASN A 168 -14.84 11.73 -6.39
C ASN A 168 -15.45 10.69 -5.44
N THR A 169 -15.26 9.40 -5.72
CA THR A 169 -15.88 8.30 -4.95
C THR A 169 -14.95 7.69 -3.92
N GLY A 170 -13.63 7.91 -4.06
CA GLY A 170 -12.58 7.28 -3.26
C GLY A 170 -12.39 5.79 -3.55
N LYS A 171 -13.09 5.22 -4.54
CA LYS A 171 -13.08 3.78 -4.83
C LYS A 171 -12.18 3.46 -6.01
N TYR A 172 -11.60 2.26 -6.00
CA TYR A 172 -10.95 1.71 -7.18
C TYR A 172 -11.99 1.33 -8.23
N GLU A 173 -11.85 1.91 -9.41
CA GLU A 173 -12.73 1.65 -10.56
C GLU A 173 -11.86 1.20 -11.73
N GLU A 174 -12.35 0.23 -12.50
CA GLU A 174 -11.68 -0.19 -13.74
C GLU A 174 -11.58 0.99 -14.70
N ILE A 175 -10.43 1.13 -15.35
CA ILE A 175 -10.25 2.18 -16.36
C ILE A 175 -10.99 1.76 -17.63
N GLU A 176 -11.94 2.59 -18.08
CA GLU A 176 -12.65 2.35 -19.35
C GLU A 176 -11.67 2.34 -20.52
N GLY A 177 -11.74 1.30 -21.36
CA GLY A 177 -10.75 1.07 -22.42
C GLY A 177 -9.32 0.79 -21.93
N GLY A 178 -9.13 0.62 -20.61
CA GLY A 178 -7.84 0.33 -19.98
C GLY A 178 -7.28 -1.04 -20.33
N ARG A 179 -6.00 -1.22 -20.03
CA ARG A 179 -5.27 -2.47 -20.27
C ARG A 179 -5.60 -3.51 -19.21
N THR A 180 -5.25 -4.76 -19.46
CA THR A 180 -5.13 -5.76 -18.39
C THR A 180 -3.94 -5.44 -17.48
N ASN A 181 -3.97 -5.93 -16.24
CA ASN A 181 -2.84 -5.79 -15.32
C ASN A 181 -1.55 -6.42 -15.88
N GLU A 182 -1.66 -7.54 -16.61
CA GLU A 182 -0.53 -8.18 -17.30
C GLU A 182 0.12 -7.25 -18.35
N GLU A 183 -0.69 -6.62 -19.20
CA GLU A 183 -0.21 -5.68 -20.21
C GLU A 183 0.38 -4.41 -19.56
N ALA A 184 -0.25 -3.91 -18.50
CA ALA A 184 0.25 -2.78 -17.73
C ALA A 184 1.63 -3.09 -17.10
N LEU A 185 1.79 -4.29 -16.51
CA LEU A 185 3.07 -4.75 -15.97
C LEU A 185 4.13 -4.93 -17.06
N ALA A 186 3.77 -5.49 -18.21
CA ALA A 186 4.70 -5.64 -19.33
C ALA A 186 5.22 -4.28 -19.81
N ARG A 187 4.32 -3.30 -19.96
CA ARG A 187 4.70 -1.90 -20.26
C ARG A 187 5.61 -1.32 -19.17
N PHE A 188 5.27 -1.54 -17.90
CA PHE A 188 6.07 -1.07 -16.76
C PHE A 188 7.49 -1.64 -16.81
N ALA A 189 7.64 -2.93 -17.10
CA ALA A 189 8.92 -3.59 -17.27
C ALA A 189 9.74 -3.00 -18.43
N THR A 190 9.10 -2.68 -19.57
CA THR A 190 9.76 -1.99 -20.69
C THR A 190 10.30 -0.62 -20.28
N LEU A 191 9.54 0.17 -19.53
CA LEU A 191 9.97 1.48 -19.03
C LEU A 191 11.19 1.35 -18.11
N LEU A 192 11.18 0.37 -17.19
CA LEU A 192 12.31 0.10 -16.30
C LEU A 192 13.56 -0.34 -17.06
N SER A 193 13.42 -1.21 -18.08
CA SER A 193 14.56 -1.64 -18.90
C SER A 193 15.20 -0.46 -19.63
N LYS A 194 14.36 0.37 -20.27
CA LYS A 194 14.83 1.56 -20.99
C LYS A 194 15.53 2.55 -20.08
N GLU A 195 14.99 2.78 -18.88
CA GLU A 195 15.63 3.64 -17.89
C GLU A 195 16.99 3.09 -17.42
N ARG A 196 17.09 1.77 -17.21
CA ARG A 196 18.37 1.13 -16.89
C ARG A 196 19.40 1.32 -18.00
N GLU A 197 19.02 1.10 -19.25
CA GLU A 197 19.90 1.30 -20.41
C GLU A 197 20.40 2.75 -20.48
N ASN A 198 19.50 3.73 -20.34
CA ASN A 198 19.85 5.15 -20.33
C ASN A 198 20.90 5.50 -19.27
N ARG A 199 20.80 4.91 -18.07
CA ARG A 199 21.77 5.12 -16.98
C ARG A 199 23.12 4.46 -17.24
N GLN A 200 23.17 3.39 -18.02
CA GLN A 200 24.42 2.73 -18.40
C GLN A 200 25.14 3.43 -19.56
N THR A 201 24.39 4.18 -20.38
CA THR A 201 24.92 4.95 -21.51
C THR A 201 25.29 6.39 -21.17
N LYS A 202 25.00 6.85 -19.94
CA LYS A 202 25.49 8.12 -19.39
C LYS A 202 26.93 7.98 -18.91
#